data_AF-A0A915NAC4-F1
#
_entry.id   AF-A0A915NAC4-F1
#
_cell.length_a   1.000
_cell.length_b   1.000
_cell.length_c   1.000
_cell.angle_alpha   90.00
_cell.angle_beta   90.00
_cell.angle_gamma   90.00
#
_symmetry.space_group_name_H-M   'P 1'
#
loop_
_entity.id
_entity.type
_entity.pdbx_description
1 polymer ?
#
loop_
_entity_poly.entity_id
_entity_poly.type
_entity_poly.pdbx_seq_one_letter_code
_entity_poly.pdbx_strand_id
1 'polypeptide(L)'
;AQFLDYYVPADGSTYSSYGIPYKCDSIMHYSYKIGARDYGLHTMTCKADPDINDPLMGQRKGLTQADVDAINKLYCYPEGEEMIKNLLGIAINIIECTDNSNFCGAWATQGLCYCLTNGKPNCYMVQNCPNSCNFCNCTQYEV
;
A
#
# COMPACT_ATOMS: atom_id res chain seq x y z
N ALA A 1 24.52 1.93 21.16
CA ALA A 1 24.29 2.90 20.08
C ALA A 1 23.66 2.16 18.90
N GLN A 2 22.34 2.25 18.73
CA GLN A 2 21.60 1.65 17.61
C GLN A 2 21.78 2.53 16.37
N PHE A 3 22.79 2.25 15.55
CA PHE A 3 23.08 3.02 14.34
C PHE A 3 22.92 2.22 13.03
N LEU A 4 22.57 0.93 13.09
CA LEU A 4 22.61 0.08 11.90
C LEU A 4 21.30 -0.03 11.11
N ASP A 5 20.15 0.35 11.67
CA ASP A 5 18.87 -0.11 11.11
C ASP A 5 18.05 0.97 10.38
N TYR A 6 18.54 2.20 10.25
CA TYR A 6 17.79 3.30 9.58
C TYR A 6 17.49 3.02 8.11
N TYR A 7 18.39 2.31 7.42
CA TYR A 7 18.34 2.10 5.97
C TYR A 7 18.17 0.63 5.58
N VAL A 8 18.13 -0.27 6.55
CA VAL A 8 17.98 -1.70 6.28
C VAL A 8 16.57 -1.91 5.73
N PRO A 9 16.41 -2.38 4.48
CA PRO A 9 15.10 -2.65 3.93
C PRO A 9 14.41 -3.75 4.74
N ALA A 10 13.11 -3.60 4.96
CA ALA A 10 12.30 -4.67 5.53
C ALA A 10 12.29 -5.90 4.60
N ASP A 11 12.14 -7.09 5.19
CA ASP A 11 11.97 -8.35 4.43
C ASP A 11 10.61 -8.34 3.71
N GLY A 12 10.64 -8.35 2.37
CA GLY A 12 9.47 -8.32 1.49
C GLY A 12 8.49 -9.47 1.68
N SER A 13 8.86 -10.52 2.40
CA SER A 13 7.96 -11.62 2.76
C SER A 13 7.10 -11.34 3.99
N THR A 14 7.37 -10.27 4.74
CA THR A 14 6.74 -9.96 6.03
C THR A 14 5.78 -8.76 6.02
N TYR A 15 5.72 -8.03 4.90
CA TYR A 15 4.82 -6.88 4.72
C TYR A 15 4.18 -6.91 3.33
N SER A 16 3.14 -6.10 3.15
CA SER A 16 2.52 -5.82 1.85
C SER A 16 2.36 -4.31 1.67
N SER A 17 2.52 -3.83 0.44
CA SER A 17 2.19 -2.44 0.08
C SER A 17 0.71 -2.25 -0.25
N TYR A 18 -0.06 -3.33 -0.32
CA TYR A 18 -1.45 -3.35 -0.77
C TYR A 18 -1.68 -2.70 -2.15
N GLY A 19 -0.66 -2.70 -3.01
CA GLY A 19 -0.72 -2.11 -4.35
C GLY A 19 -0.52 -0.59 -4.36
N ILE A 20 -0.25 0.02 -3.21
CA ILE A 20 0.04 1.45 -3.11
C ILE A 20 1.50 1.69 -3.56
N PRO A 21 1.74 2.55 -4.58
CA PRO A 21 3.10 2.88 -5.00
C PRO A 21 3.87 3.63 -3.91
N TYR A 22 5.20 3.52 -3.93
CA TYR A 22 6.06 4.24 -3.00
C TYR A 22 5.86 5.76 -3.10
N LYS A 23 5.77 6.42 -1.95
CA LYS A 23 5.55 7.87 -1.84
C LYS A 23 6.61 8.52 -0.96
N CYS A 24 7.40 9.40 -1.56
CA CYS A 24 8.46 10.14 -0.89
C CYS A 24 7.90 11.16 0.13
N ASP A 25 6.64 11.56 -0.02
CA ASP A 25 5.92 12.48 0.86
C ASP A 25 5.10 11.79 1.97
N SER A 26 5.14 10.45 2.07
CA SER A 26 4.47 9.71 3.14
C SER A 26 4.88 10.24 4.52
N ILE A 27 3.94 10.30 5.47
CA ILE A 27 4.25 10.72 6.85
C ILE A 27 5.26 9.77 7.53
N MET A 28 5.29 8.51 7.10
CA MET A 28 6.20 7.47 7.58
C MET A 28 7.59 7.58 6.96
N HIS A 29 7.73 8.36 5.88
CA HIS A 29 9.00 8.55 5.22
C HIS A 29 9.96 9.37 6.09
N TYR A 30 11.22 8.92 6.18
CA TYR A 30 12.27 9.71 6.82
C TYR A 30 12.66 10.93 5.97
N SER A 31 13.20 11.96 6.62
CA SER A 31 13.81 13.08 5.91
C SER A 31 14.99 12.59 5.06
N TYR A 32 15.16 13.18 3.88
CA TYR A 32 16.27 12.91 2.96
C TYR A 32 17.67 13.26 3.53
N LYS A 33 17.72 13.91 4.70
CA LYS A 33 18.96 14.25 5.45
C LYS A 33 19.14 13.46 6.74
N ILE A 34 18.26 12.49 7.04
CA ILE A 34 18.31 11.76 8.32
C ILE A 34 19.65 11.04 8.48
N GLY A 35 20.26 11.07 9.66
CA GLY A 35 21.54 10.37 9.90
C GLY A 35 22.72 10.85 9.04
N ALA A 36 22.64 12.04 8.44
CA ALA A 36 23.76 12.64 7.71
C ALA A 36 24.98 12.81 8.63
N ARG A 37 26.17 12.51 8.09
CA ARG A 37 27.44 12.68 8.83
C ARG A 37 27.75 14.15 9.15
N ASP A 38 27.27 15.06 8.30
CA ASP A 38 27.44 16.51 8.42
C ASP A 38 26.11 17.18 8.10
N TYR A 39 25.87 18.34 8.72
CA TYR A 39 24.65 19.11 8.51
C TYR A 39 24.47 19.48 7.03
N GLY A 40 23.25 19.30 6.53
CA GLY A 40 22.86 19.69 5.18
C GLY A 40 23.17 18.66 4.09
N LEU A 41 23.92 17.59 4.38
CA LEU A 41 24.16 16.52 3.42
C LEU A 41 22.94 15.62 3.25
N HIS A 42 22.69 15.20 2.00
CA HIS A 42 21.67 14.21 1.68
C HIS A 42 22.21 12.83 2.04
N THR A 43 21.34 11.99 2.58
CA THR A 43 21.59 10.56 2.80
C THR A 43 20.72 9.67 1.93
N MET A 44 19.72 10.27 1.29
CA MET A 44 18.71 9.60 0.48
C MET A 44 18.19 10.58 -0.57
N THR A 45 17.76 10.05 -1.72
CA THR A 45 17.18 10.81 -2.82
C THR A 45 16.01 10.04 -3.41
N CYS A 46 14.89 10.70 -3.61
CA CYS A 46 13.73 10.16 -4.31
C CYS A 46 14.09 9.98 -5.79
N LYS A 47 13.94 8.76 -6.33
CA LYS A 47 14.31 8.48 -7.72
C LYS A 47 13.42 9.19 -8.75
N ALA A 48 12.15 9.41 -8.39
CA ALA A 48 11.24 10.20 -9.22
C ALA A 48 11.42 11.67 -8.85
N ASP A 49 11.68 12.53 -9.83
CA ASP A 49 11.74 13.99 -9.72
C ASP A 49 12.34 14.51 -8.39
N PRO A 50 13.64 14.24 -8.13
CA PRO A 50 14.27 14.49 -6.82
C PRO A 50 14.18 15.95 -6.37
N ASP A 51 14.29 16.91 -7.29
CA ASP A 51 14.19 18.35 -6.99
C ASP A 51 12.82 18.73 -6.40
N ILE A 52 11.78 17.97 -6.74
CA ILE A 52 10.41 18.15 -6.24
C ILE A 52 10.18 17.30 -4.99
N ASN A 53 10.65 16.05 -5.00
CA ASN A 53 10.25 15.05 -4.00
C ASN A 53 11.18 14.98 -2.79
N ASP A 54 12.49 15.27 -2.92
CA ASP A 54 13.41 15.30 -1.77
C ASP A 54 12.92 16.28 -0.69
N PRO A 55 12.50 17.52 -1.03
CA PRO A 55 11.96 18.46 -0.02
C PRO A 55 10.68 18.00 0.69
N LEU A 56 9.93 17.05 0.13
CA LEU A 56 8.71 16.52 0.73
C LEU A 56 8.99 15.39 1.74
N MET A 57 10.15 14.76 1.63
CA MET A 57 10.55 13.67 2.52
C MET A 57 10.73 14.13 3.96
N GLY A 58 10.17 13.36 4.90
CA GLY A 58 10.20 13.71 6.32
C GLY A 58 9.13 14.72 6.74
N GLN A 59 8.15 15.04 5.88
CA GLN A 59 7.02 15.87 6.27
C GLN A 59 6.26 15.26 7.48
N ARG A 60 5.76 16.12 8.36
CA ARG A 60 4.94 15.76 9.53
C ARG A 60 3.69 16.65 9.62
N LYS A 61 3.19 17.09 8.47
CA LYS A 61 2.01 17.97 8.37
C LYS A 61 0.70 17.19 8.49
N GLY A 62 0.71 15.92 8.09
CA GLY A 62 -0.44 15.03 8.14
C GLY A 62 -0.25 13.80 7.25
N LEU A 63 -1.23 12.91 7.27
CA LEU A 63 -1.29 11.77 6.36
C LEU A 63 -1.45 12.28 4.92
N THR A 64 -0.69 11.69 3.99
CA THR A 64 -0.99 11.83 2.57
C THR A 64 -2.17 10.93 2.20
N GLN A 65 -2.78 11.16 1.04
CA GLN A 65 -3.84 10.27 0.55
C GLN A 65 -3.34 8.81 0.45
N ALA A 66 -2.10 8.60 0.04
CA ALA A 66 -1.54 7.26 -0.06
C ALA A 66 -1.35 6.59 1.32
N ASP A 67 -1.04 7.36 2.37
CA ASP A 67 -0.99 6.84 3.74
C ASP A 67 -2.39 6.39 4.19
N VAL A 68 -3.41 7.21 3.91
CA VAL A 68 -4.83 6.88 4.20
C VAL A 68 -5.26 5.64 3.43
N ASP A 69 -4.94 5.55 2.14
CA ASP A 69 -5.27 4.41 1.29
C ASP A 69 -4.61 3.12 1.81
N ALA A 70 -3.34 3.18 2.21
CA ALA A 70 -2.63 2.04 2.77
C ALA A 70 -3.26 1.55 4.09
N ILE A 71 -3.66 2.47 4.98
CA ILE A 71 -4.36 2.15 6.23
C ILE A 71 -5.72 1.52 5.94
N ASN A 72 -6.50 2.12 5.03
CA ASN A 72 -7.81 1.61 4.64
C ASN A 72 -7.73 0.20 4.04
N LYS A 73 -6.67 -0.09 3.28
CA LYS A 73 -6.43 -1.44 2.76
C LYS A 73 -5.95 -2.43 3.83
N LEU A 74 -5.08 -2.00 4.74
CA LEU A 74 -4.59 -2.82 5.87
C LEU A 74 -5.73 -3.24 6.80
N TYR A 75 -6.60 -2.30 7.13
CA TYR A 75 -7.77 -2.53 7.99
C TYR A 75 -9.05 -2.75 7.18
N CYS A 76 -8.92 -3.23 5.94
CA CYS A 76 -10.06 -3.64 5.14
C CYS A 76 -10.69 -4.87 5.79
N TYR A 77 -11.62 -4.63 6.72
CA TYR A 77 -12.47 -5.63 7.32
C TYR A 77 -13.75 -5.73 6.50
N PRO A 78 -14.24 -6.96 6.22
CA PRO A 78 -15.55 -7.15 5.61
C PRO A 78 -16.71 -6.84 6.57
N GLU A 79 -16.53 -6.05 7.64
CA GLU A 79 -17.60 -5.71 8.60
C GLU A 79 -18.79 -4.96 7.95
N GLY A 80 -18.64 -4.43 6.74
CA GLY A 80 -19.76 -3.99 5.91
C GLY A 80 -20.69 -5.12 5.44
N GLU A 81 -20.27 -6.39 5.50
CA GLU A 81 -21.03 -7.53 5.04
C GLU A 81 -22.25 -7.82 5.93
N GLU A 82 -22.13 -7.73 7.25
CA GLU A 82 -23.26 -7.94 8.16
C GLU A 82 -24.25 -6.76 8.10
N MET A 83 -23.75 -5.53 7.91
CA MET A 83 -24.59 -4.34 7.78
C MET A 83 -25.33 -4.30 6.43
N ILE A 84 -24.67 -4.63 5.31
CA ILE A 84 -25.26 -4.61 3.96
C ILE A 84 -26.22 -5.80 3.74
N LYS A 85 -25.93 -6.98 4.31
CA LYS A 85 -26.87 -8.14 4.31
C LYS A 85 -28.21 -7.75 4.94
N ASN A 86 -28.18 -7.01 6.05
CA ASN A 86 -29.37 -6.58 6.77
C ASN A 86 -30.11 -5.40 6.11
N LEU A 87 -29.41 -4.51 5.39
CA LEU A 87 -30.04 -3.35 4.74
C LEU A 87 -30.75 -3.68 3.43
N LEU A 88 -30.21 -4.62 2.64
CA LEU A 88 -30.73 -4.92 1.29
C LEU A 88 -31.44 -6.27 1.18
N GLY A 89 -31.24 -7.21 2.11
CA GLY A 89 -31.82 -8.56 2.02
C GLY A 89 -31.35 -9.37 0.81
N ILE A 90 -30.21 -8.98 0.21
CA ILE A 90 -29.62 -9.64 -0.95
C ILE A 90 -28.34 -10.34 -0.48
N ALA A 91 -28.21 -11.63 -0.79
CA ALA A 91 -26.95 -12.35 -0.68
C ALA A 91 -26.00 -11.83 -1.77
N ILE A 92 -25.24 -10.78 -1.46
CA ILE A 92 -24.11 -10.37 -2.30
C ILE A 92 -23.01 -11.40 -2.06
N ASN A 93 -22.50 -12.01 -3.13
CA ASN A 93 -21.35 -12.91 -3.05
C ASN A 93 -20.11 -12.02 -2.84
N ILE A 94 -19.89 -11.61 -1.59
CA ILE A 94 -18.75 -10.78 -1.22
C ILE A 94 -17.52 -11.68 -1.28
N ILE A 95 -16.65 -11.43 -2.27
CA ILE A 95 -15.31 -11.98 -2.25
C ILE A 95 -14.66 -11.46 -0.96
N GLU A 96 -14.26 -12.37 -0.06
CA GLU A 96 -13.43 -12.01 1.10
C GLU A 96 -12.29 -11.12 0.61
N CYS A 97 -12.27 -9.86 1.08
CA CYS A 97 -11.39 -8.83 0.55
C CYS A 97 -10.00 -8.92 1.20
N THR A 98 -9.41 -10.10 1.13
CA THR A 98 -8.17 -10.46 1.80
C THR A 98 -7.18 -10.99 0.78
N ASP A 99 -5.97 -10.46 0.79
CA ASP A 99 -4.89 -11.00 -0.02
C ASP A 99 -4.33 -12.28 0.62
N ASN A 100 -4.20 -13.33 -0.18
CA ASN A 100 -3.67 -14.63 0.22
C ASN A 100 -2.14 -14.73 0.07
N SER A 101 -1.49 -13.65 -0.35
CA SER A 101 -0.03 -13.57 -0.50
C SER A 101 0.50 -12.18 -0.15
N ASN A 102 1.60 -12.14 0.60
CA ASN A 102 2.29 -10.88 0.92
C ASN A 102 2.88 -10.20 -0.32
N PHE A 103 3.06 -10.95 -1.42
CA PHE A 103 3.53 -10.42 -2.70
C PHE A 103 2.45 -9.70 -3.51
N CYS A 104 1.17 -9.80 -3.13
CA CYS A 104 0.07 -9.17 -3.85
C CYS A 104 0.27 -7.67 -4.04
N GLY A 105 0.76 -6.96 -3.02
CA GLY A 105 1.03 -5.53 -3.13
C GLY A 105 2.14 -5.21 -4.15
N ALA A 106 3.21 -6.01 -4.16
CA ALA A 106 4.32 -5.84 -5.10
C ALA A 106 3.90 -6.15 -6.55
N TRP A 107 3.08 -7.18 -6.77
CA TRP A 107 2.55 -7.47 -8.10
C TRP A 107 1.56 -6.42 -8.58
N ALA A 108 0.73 -5.89 -7.67
CA ALA A 108 -0.21 -4.83 -8.00
C ALA A 108 0.49 -3.53 -8.44
N THR A 109 1.57 -3.12 -7.76
CA THR A 109 2.35 -1.94 -8.18
C THR A 109 3.09 -2.13 -9.51
N GLN A 110 3.27 -3.37 -9.96
CA GLN A 110 3.82 -3.71 -11.27
C GLN A 110 2.76 -3.78 -12.39
N GLY A 111 1.49 -3.51 -12.08
CA GLY A 111 0.40 -3.56 -13.05
C GLY A 111 -0.05 -4.99 -13.40
N LEU A 112 0.25 -5.98 -12.55
CA LEU A 112 -0.12 -7.37 -12.78
C LEU A 112 -1.57 -7.71 -12.36
N CYS A 113 -2.39 -6.71 -12.07
CA CYS A 113 -3.79 -6.88 -11.70
C CYS A 113 -4.69 -7.15 -12.92
N TYR A 114 -4.56 -8.34 -13.51
CA TYR A 114 -5.37 -8.77 -14.65
C TYR A 114 -5.97 -10.17 -14.44
N CYS A 115 -7.04 -10.44 -15.18
CA CYS A 115 -7.63 -11.77 -15.37
C CYS A 115 -7.93 -11.89 -16.86
N LEU A 116 -7.18 -12.72 -17.60
CA LEU A 116 -7.36 -12.85 -19.05
C LEU A 116 -8.13 -14.14 -19.34
N THR A 117 -9.37 -14.00 -19.80
CA THR A 117 -10.28 -15.12 -20.08
C THR A 117 -10.10 -15.75 -21.46
N ASN A 118 -9.37 -15.14 -22.40
CA ASN A 118 -9.23 -15.68 -23.77
C ASN A 118 -7.78 -15.64 -24.30
N GLY A 119 -6.92 -16.47 -23.70
CA GLY A 119 -5.51 -16.65 -24.11
C GLY A 119 -4.55 -17.06 -22.99
N LYS A 120 -5.05 -17.00 -21.74
CA LYS A 120 -4.47 -17.36 -20.42
C LYS A 120 -3.27 -16.53 -19.96
N PRO A 121 -3.44 -15.75 -18.88
CA PRO A 121 -2.95 -16.18 -17.58
C PRO A 121 -4.09 -16.30 -16.58
N ASN A 122 -3.89 -17.20 -15.61
CA ASN A 122 -4.84 -17.53 -14.55
C ASN A 122 -5.49 -16.28 -13.93
N CYS A 123 -6.75 -16.38 -13.51
CA CYS A 123 -7.38 -15.35 -12.68
C CYS A 123 -6.89 -15.43 -11.22
N TYR A 124 -5.60 -15.77 -11.06
CA TYR A 124 -4.94 -15.93 -9.77
C TYR A 124 -5.00 -14.63 -8.98
N MET A 125 -4.79 -13.50 -9.64
CA MET A 125 -4.81 -12.19 -8.97
C MET A 125 -6.20 -11.86 -8.43
N VAL A 126 -7.27 -12.24 -9.15
CA VAL A 126 -8.65 -12.10 -8.66
C VAL A 126 -8.91 -12.99 -7.44
N GLN A 127 -8.35 -14.20 -7.44
CA GLN A 127 -8.55 -15.17 -6.37
C GLN A 127 -7.64 -14.98 -5.14
N ASN A 128 -6.46 -14.38 -5.32
CA ASN A 128 -5.42 -14.33 -4.30
C ASN A 128 -5.02 -12.92 -3.92
N CYS A 129 -5.29 -11.92 -4.75
CA CYS A 129 -4.92 -10.54 -4.50
C CYS A 129 -6.12 -9.56 -4.62
N PRO A 130 -7.32 -9.92 -4.13
CA PRO A 130 -8.50 -9.10 -4.37
C PRO A 130 -8.40 -7.69 -3.76
N ASN A 131 -7.72 -7.53 -2.62
CA ASN A 131 -7.57 -6.23 -1.95
C ASN A 131 -6.48 -5.38 -2.63
N SER A 132 -5.27 -5.93 -2.79
CA SER A 132 -4.17 -5.21 -3.47
C SER A 132 -4.56 -4.74 -4.87
N CYS A 133 -5.31 -5.56 -5.61
CA CYS A 133 -5.74 -5.25 -6.97
C CYS A 133 -7.08 -4.53 -7.10
N ASN A 134 -7.72 -4.15 -5.98
CA ASN A 134 -9.03 -3.48 -5.98
C ASN A 134 -10.13 -4.29 -6.71
N PHE A 135 -10.09 -5.63 -6.64
CA PHE A 135 -11.15 -6.49 -7.18
C PHE A 135 -12.33 -6.66 -6.21
N CYS A 136 -12.22 -6.13 -4.99
CA CYS A 136 -13.27 -6.09 -3.99
C CYS A 136 -13.45 -4.66 -3.47
N ASN A 137 -14.62 -4.40 -2.88
CA ASN A 137 -14.94 -3.12 -2.25
C ASN A 137 -14.64 -3.19 -0.75
N CYS A 138 -13.65 -2.42 -0.30
CA CYS A 138 -13.46 -2.09 1.12
C CYS A 138 -14.28 -0.84 1.43
N THR A 139 -15.08 -0.85 2.50
CA THR A 139 -15.67 0.38 3.04
C THR A 139 -14.52 1.27 3.53
N GLN A 140 -14.40 2.47 2.97
CA GLN A 140 -13.36 3.42 3.34
C GLN A 140 -13.78 4.17 4.60
N TYR A 141 -12.88 4.30 5.57
CA TYR A 141 -13.06 5.23 6.68
C TYR A 141 -12.61 6.61 6.21
N GLU A 142 -13.49 7.61 6.31
CA GLU A 142 -13.10 9.02 6.15
C GLU A 142 -12.32 9.44 7.41
N VAL A 143 -11.07 9.87 7.22
CA VAL A 143 -10.16 10.35 8.29
C VAL A 143 -9.94 11.83 8.16
#